data_AF-A0A076MPW2-F1
#
_entry.id   AF-A0A076MPW2-F1
#
_cell.length_a   1.000
_cell.length_b   1.000
_cell.length_c   1.000
_cell.angle_alpha   90.00
_cell.angle_beta   90.00
_cell.angle_gamma   90.00
#
_symmetry.space_group_name_H-M   'P 1'
#
loop_
_entity.id
_entity.type
_entity.pdbx_description
1 polymer ?
#
loop_
_entity_poly.entity_id
_entity_poly.type
_entity_poly.pdbx_seq_one_letter_code
_entity_poly.pdbx_strand_id
1 'polypeptide(L)'
;MARRDDDLYVIHIDPGGDRYLSAVRGVGVWPALFTSGIDDFDFAGGKLYGVTNTFPFSGRVVRIDPVSGWTHPASGPVLPPATAYGSIVLAGETLYGTARRRAGRSRTLRVARDGSEPVAGVSAGVPLSEPDSAGCPRAPAPPPPRPAPPPPPVAQVSTQERTEEKHGWSFTVLVLILGAGIAVRRLSR
;
A
#
# COMPACT_ATOMS: atom_id res chain seq x y z
N MET A 1 11.39 -11.71 10.98
CA MET A 1 11.79 -13.02 11.54
C MET A 1 12.79 -13.62 10.58
N ALA A 2 13.67 -14.50 11.04
CA ALA A 2 14.62 -15.23 10.20
C ALA A 2 14.60 -16.71 10.60
N ARG A 3 14.90 -17.61 9.68
CA ARG A 3 15.12 -19.03 9.99
C ARG A 3 16.60 -19.34 9.98
N ARG A 4 17.04 -20.17 10.92
CA ARG A 4 18.35 -20.83 10.88
C ARG A 4 18.16 -22.26 11.36
N ASP A 5 18.62 -23.21 10.55
CA ASP A 5 18.40 -24.64 10.78
C ASP A 5 16.90 -24.93 10.99
N ASP A 6 16.52 -25.50 12.13
CA ASP A 6 15.13 -25.77 12.47
C ASP A 6 14.52 -24.74 13.43
N ASP A 7 15.13 -23.56 13.56
CA ASP A 7 14.64 -22.52 14.45
C ASP A 7 14.20 -21.26 13.70
N LEU A 8 13.09 -20.67 14.15
CA LEU A 8 12.66 -19.32 13.80
C LEU A 8 13.07 -18.33 14.87
N TYR A 9 13.73 -17.26 14.44
CA TYR A 9 14.18 -16.17 15.28
C TYR A 9 13.37 -14.90 15.04
N VAL A 10 12.91 -14.28 16.13
CA VAL A 10 12.41 -12.90 16.11
C VAL A 10 13.62 -11.99 16.28
N ILE A 11 13.85 -11.15 15.28
CA ILE A 11 14.94 -10.17 15.27
C ILE A 11 14.36 -8.80 15.60
N HIS A 12 15.00 -8.09 16.51
CA HIS A 12 14.64 -6.71 16.84
C HIS A 12 15.24 -5.76 15.79
N ILE A 13 14.40 -4.99 15.10
CA ILE A 13 14.82 -4.15 13.96
C ILE A 13 14.67 -2.64 14.21
N ASP A 14 14.37 -2.23 15.44
CA ASP A 14 14.38 -0.80 15.80
C ASP A 14 15.84 -0.34 15.99
N PRO A 15 16.34 0.57 15.13
CA PRO A 15 17.72 1.04 15.18
C PRO A 15 18.03 1.89 16.42
N GLY A 16 17.02 2.39 17.14
CA GLY A 16 17.20 3.18 18.36
C GLY A 16 17.32 2.34 19.64
N GLY A 17 17.11 1.03 19.58
CA GLY A 17 17.09 0.16 20.76
C GLY A 17 18.39 -0.63 20.99
N ASP A 18 18.70 -0.91 22.25
CA ASP A 18 19.91 -1.64 22.69
C ASP A 18 20.00 -3.09 22.16
N ARG A 19 18.92 -3.61 21.56
CA ARG A 19 18.84 -4.96 21.00
C ARG A 19 18.78 -4.96 19.46
N TYR A 20 19.07 -3.84 18.80
CA TYR A 20 19.05 -3.76 17.34
C TYR A 20 19.83 -4.92 16.70
N LEU A 21 19.21 -5.56 15.71
CA LEU A 21 19.69 -6.76 15.00
C LEU A 21 19.94 -8.01 15.87
N SER A 22 19.50 -8.00 17.13
CA SER A 22 19.63 -9.16 18.01
C SER A 22 18.40 -10.06 17.94
N ALA A 23 18.62 -11.37 18.08
CA ALA A 23 17.55 -12.33 18.27
C ALA A 23 16.98 -12.21 19.69
N VAL A 24 15.68 -11.97 19.80
CA VAL A 24 14.98 -11.80 21.09
C VAL A 24 14.09 -12.98 21.46
N ARG A 25 13.81 -13.86 20.51
CA ARG A 25 13.07 -15.12 20.70
C ARG A 25 13.47 -16.13 19.64
N GLY A 26 13.62 -17.39 20.03
CA GLY A 26 13.76 -18.54 19.14
C GLY A 26 12.61 -19.52 19.34
N VAL A 27 12.15 -20.18 18.28
CA VAL A 27 11.19 -21.29 18.35
C VAL A 27 11.54 -22.36 17.31
N GLY A 28 11.64 -23.61 17.75
CA GLY A 28 11.87 -24.74 16.85
C GLY A 28 10.63 -25.00 16.00
N VAL A 29 10.80 -25.18 14.69
CA VAL A 29 9.72 -25.54 13.77
C VAL A 29 9.55 -27.04 13.68
N TRP A 30 8.31 -27.50 13.70
CA TRP A 30 7.97 -28.92 13.70
C TRP A 30 6.59 -29.15 13.08
N PRO A 31 6.28 -30.35 12.56
CA PRO A 31 7.13 -31.52 12.49
C PRO A 31 8.09 -31.45 11.31
N ALA A 32 9.24 -32.14 11.41
CA ALA A 32 10.28 -32.19 10.37
C ALA A 32 9.72 -32.51 8.97
N LEU A 33 8.66 -33.32 8.91
CA LEU A 33 7.95 -33.70 7.70
C LEU A 33 7.44 -32.50 6.89
N PHE A 34 7.07 -31.39 7.53
CA PHE A 34 6.56 -30.19 6.84
C PHE A 34 7.52 -29.02 6.84
N THR A 35 8.62 -29.08 7.60
CA THR A 35 9.59 -27.99 7.74
C THR A 35 10.86 -28.20 6.91
N SER A 36 11.16 -29.45 6.54
CA SER A 36 12.26 -29.77 5.64
C SER A 36 12.05 -29.12 4.27
N GLY A 37 13.11 -28.49 3.74
CA GLY A 37 13.10 -27.90 2.39
C GLY A 37 12.24 -26.65 2.24
N ILE A 38 11.90 -25.96 3.34
CA ILE A 38 11.42 -24.58 3.28
C ILE A 38 12.64 -23.66 3.23
N ASP A 39 12.90 -23.06 2.07
CA ASP A 39 13.99 -22.08 1.88
C ASP A 39 13.59 -20.68 2.35
N ASP A 40 12.34 -20.27 2.12
CA ASP A 40 11.84 -18.92 2.43
C ASP A 40 10.36 -18.93 2.86
N PHE A 41 9.90 -17.83 3.48
CA PHE A 41 8.54 -17.63 3.95
C PHE A 41 8.15 -16.15 4.04
N ASP A 42 6.86 -15.87 3.98
CA ASP A 42 6.30 -14.53 4.22
C ASP A 42 5.19 -14.56 5.28
N PHE A 43 4.91 -13.42 5.90
CA PHE A 43 3.99 -13.28 7.03
C PHE A 43 2.65 -12.66 6.61
N ALA A 44 1.55 -13.34 6.92
CA ALA A 44 0.21 -12.75 6.81
C ALA A 44 -0.74 -13.37 7.83
N GLY A 45 -1.68 -12.58 8.36
CA GLY A 45 -2.74 -13.08 9.24
C GLY A 45 -2.23 -13.81 10.49
N GLY A 46 -1.06 -13.43 11.03
CA GLY A 46 -0.51 -14.07 12.23
C GLY A 46 0.17 -15.42 11.99
N LYS A 47 0.46 -15.77 10.73
CA LYS A 47 1.12 -17.02 10.32
C LYS A 47 2.20 -16.73 9.30
N LEU A 48 3.21 -17.59 9.24
CA LEU A 48 4.19 -17.61 8.16
C LEU A 48 3.73 -18.62 7.10
N TYR A 49 3.95 -18.30 5.84
CA TYR A 49 3.64 -19.15 4.71
C TYR A 49 4.91 -19.40 3.92
N GLY A 50 5.23 -20.66 3.71
CA GLY A 50 6.37 -21.09 2.90
C GLY A 50 5.96 -22.25 2.00
N VAL A 51 6.94 -22.83 1.31
CA VAL A 51 6.74 -24.03 0.50
C VAL A 51 7.77 -25.07 0.87
N THR A 52 7.31 -26.25 1.29
CA THR A 52 8.18 -27.42 1.44
C THR A 52 8.29 -28.14 0.09
N ASN A 53 9.48 -28.61 -0.24
CA ASN A 53 9.76 -29.38 -1.46
C ASN A 53 10.39 -30.76 -1.17
N THR A 54 10.41 -31.19 0.09
CA THR A 54 11.00 -32.48 0.48
C THR A 54 9.96 -33.60 0.46
N PHE A 55 10.39 -34.82 0.13
CA PHE A 55 9.57 -36.03 0.16
C PHE A 55 8.75 -36.15 1.46
N PRO A 56 7.45 -36.53 1.38
CA PRO A 56 6.73 -36.98 0.18
C PRO A 56 6.16 -35.83 -0.69
N PHE A 57 6.48 -34.57 -0.41
CA PHE A 57 5.90 -33.42 -1.08
C PHE A 57 6.82 -32.89 -2.18
N SER A 58 6.31 -32.77 -3.41
CA SER A 58 7.05 -32.19 -4.53
C SER A 58 6.85 -30.67 -4.67
N GLY A 59 6.55 -29.98 -3.57
CA GLY A 59 6.11 -28.58 -3.56
C GLY A 59 4.73 -28.44 -2.94
N ARG A 60 4.65 -28.06 -1.66
CA ARG A 60 3.39 -27.85 -0.96
C ARG A 60 3.48 -26.60 -0.10
N VAL A 61 2.47 -25.74 -0.21
CA VAL A 61 2.34 -24.59 0.68
C VAL A 61 2.10 -25.09 2.10
N VAL A 62 2.84 -24.52 3.03
CA VAL A 62 2.73 -24.81 4.46
C VAL A 62 2.48 -23.53 5.23
N ARG A 63 1.80 -23.68 6.36
CA ARG A 63 1.57 -22.64 7.36
C ARG A 63 2.38 -22.97 8.59
N ILE A 64 3.10 -21.99 9.09
CA ILE A 64 3.87 -22.08 10.34
C ILE A 64 3.25 -21.13 11.34
N ASP A 65 2.94 -21.63 12.53
CA ASP A 65 2.60 -20.80 13.67
C ASP A 65 3.88 -20.22 14.29
N PRO A 66 4.13 -18.90 14.21
CA PRO A 66 5.39 -18.31 14.66
C PRO A 66 5.55 -18.27 16.19
N VAL A 67 4.52 -18.68 16.94
CA VAL A 67 4.54 -18.78 18.40
C VAL A 67 4.95 -20.18 18.84
N SER A 68 4.32 -21.22 18.29
CA SER A 68 4.58 -22.62 18.68
C SER A 68 5.55 -23.37 17.77
N GLY A 69 5.86 -22.83 16.59
CA GLY A 69 6.63 -23.49 15.54
C GLY A 69 5.85 -24.59 14.79
N TRP A 70 4.59 -24.84 15.17
CA TRP A 70 3.78 -25.88 14.54
C TRP A 70 3.52 -25.57 13.07
N THR A 71 3.85 -26.52 12.21
CA THR A 71 3.82 -26.40 10.76
C THR A 71 2.89 -27.45 10.18
N HIS A 72 2.00 -27.02 9.29
CA HIS A 72 1.05 -27.92 8.66
C HIS A 72 0.74 -27.47 7.23
N PRO A 73 0.32 -28.39 6.35
CA PRO A 73 0.00 -28.03 4.98
C PRO A 73 -1.17 -27.05 4.90
N ALA A 74 -1.06 -26.13 3.95
CA ALA A 74 -2.19 -25.34 3.49
C ALA A 74 -3.11 -26.16 2.58
N SER A 75 -4.36 -25.74 2.47
CA SER A 75 -5.27 -26.28 1.45
C SER A 75 -4.77 -25.89 0.07
N GLY A 76 -4.99 -26.73 -0.93
CA GLY A 76 -4.70 -26.41 -2.33
C GLY A 76 -3.85 -27.42 -3.09
N PRO A 77 -3.52 -27.09 -4.35
CA PRO A 77 -2.81 -27.97 -5.26
C PRO A 77 -1.35 -28.20 -4.82
N VAL A 78 -0.79 -29.33 -5.27
CA VAL A 78 0.66 -29.56 -5.22
C VAL A 78 1.32 -28.71 -6.29
N LEU A 79 2.39 -28.01 -5.93
CA LEU A 79 3.15 -27.18 -6.85
C LEU A 79 4.09 -28.08 -7.69
N PRO A 80 4.50 -27.62 -8.89
CA PRO A 80 5.40 -28.39 -9.75
C PRO A 80 6.77 -28.62 -9.10
N PRO A 81 7.37 -29.83 -9.20
CA PRO A 81 8.65 -30.15 -8.59
C PRO A 81 9.74 -29.09 -8.82
N ALA A 82 10.49 -28.78 -7.76
CA ALA A 82 11.55 -27.78 -7.76
C ALA A 82 12.63 -28.17 -6.74
N THR A 83 13.88 -27.79 -6.99
CA THR A 83 14.97 -28.02 -6.03
C THR A 83 14.87 -27.12 -4.81
N ALA A 84 14.10 -26.03 -4.92
CA ALA A 84 13.69 -25.15 -3.82
C ALA A 84 12.59 -24.19 -4.30
N TYR A 85 11.91 -23.53 -3.38
CA TYR A 85 11.18 -22.29 -3.63
C TYR A 85 11.86 -21.18 -2.84
N GLY A 86 12.84 -20.54 -3.47
CA GLY A 86 13.79 -19.68 -2.75
C GLY A 86 13.24 -18.30 -2.38
N SER A 87 12.15 -17.87 -3.02
CA SER A 87 11.48 -16.63 -2.66
C SER A 87 9.97 -16.85 -2.57
N ILE A 88 9.38 -16.36 -1.48
CA ILE A 88 7.95 -16.38 -1.20
C ILE A 88 7.48 -14.95 -0.90
N VAL A 89 6.48 -14.47 -1.63
CA VAL A 89 5.89 -13.14 -1.43
C VAL A 89 4.37 -13.23 -1.37
N LEU A 90 3.76 -12.63 -0.36
CA LEU A 90 2.31 -12.55 -0.20
C LEU A 90 1.77 -11.20 -0.69
N ALA A 91 0.68 -11.27 -1.46
CA ALA A 91 -0.11 -10.11 -1.84
C ALA A 91 -1.60 -10.40 -1.65
N GLY A 92 -2.15 -9.94 -0.53
CA GLY A 92 -3.52 -10.27 -0.12
C GLY A 92 -3.69 -11.78 0.09
N GLU A 93 -4.64 -12.38 -0.63
CA GLU A 93 -4.93 -13.82 -0.58
C GLU A 93 -4.08 -14.66 -1.55
N THR A 94 -3.08 -14.04 -2.20
CA THR A 94 -2.22 -14.71 -3.18
C THR A 94 -0.81 -14.86 -2.65
N LEU A 95 -0.25 -16.06 -2.81
CA LEU A 95 1.16 -16.37 -2.63
C LEU A 95 1.85 -16.44 -4.00
N TYR A 96 2.97 -15.75 -4.12
CA TYR A 96 3.89 -15.85 -5.25
C TYR A 96 5.14 -16.58 -4.80
N GLY A 97 5.46 -17.68 -5.48
CA GLY A 97 6.63 -18.51 -5.16
C GLY A 97 7.56 -18.65 -6.34
N THR A 98 8.85 -18.38 -6.16
CA THR A 98 9.87 -18.55 -7.19
C THR A 98 10.53 -19.92 -7.07
N ALA A 99 10.14 -20.83 -7.97
CA ALA A 99 10.71 -22.17 -8.06
C ALA A 99 12.13 -22.14 -8.65
N ARG A 100 13.08 -22.67 -7.89
CA ARG A 100 14.42 -23.03 -8.35
C ARG A 100 14.37 -24.33 -9.14
N ARG A 101 14.97 -24.37 -10.32
CA ARG A 101 15.17 -25.61 -11.07
C ARG A 101 16.64 -25.77 -11.45
N ARG A 102 17.29 -26.79 -10.89
CA ARG A 102 18.61 -27.24 -11.36
C ARG A 102 18.46 -27.71 -12.82
N ALA A 103 19.24 -27.12 -13.73
CA ALA A 103 19.22 -27.35 -15.18
C ALA A 103 17.96 -26.90 -15.95
N GLY A 104 17.12 -26.04 -15.37
CA GLY A 104 15.94 -25.49 -16.05
C GLY A 104 15.68 -24.03 -15.71
N ARG A 105 14.67 -23.43 -16.34
CA ARG A 105 14.26 -22.06 -16.06
C ARG A 105 13.73 -21.92 -14.64
N SER A 106 14.08 -20.82 -13.96
CA SER A 106 13.33 -20.37 -12.78
C SER A 106 11.90 -20.04 -13.19
N ARG A 107 10.94 -20.24 -12.30
CA ARG A 107 9.52 -19.91 -12.56
C ARG A 107 8.90 -19.25 -11.36
N THR A 108 8.28 -18.10 -11.58
CA THR A 108 7.39 -17.50 -10.58
C THR A 108 6.01 -18.09 -10.76
N LEU A 109 5.46 -18.63 -9.69
CA LEU A 109 4.14 -19.24 -9.65
C LEU A 109 3.22 -18.39 -8.79
N ARG A 110 1.96 -18.28 -9.20
CA ARG A 110 0.87 -17.70 -8.44
C ARG A 110 0.04 -18.82 -7.85
N VAL A 111 -0.24 -18.73 -6.55
CA VAL A 111 -1.01 -19.71 -5.78
C VAL A 111 -2.04 -18.97 -4.93
N ALA A 112 -3.32 -19.35 -5.02
CA ALA A 112 -4.33 -18.89 -4.07
C ALA A 112 -4.08 -19.55 -2.71
N ARG A 113 -4.04 -18.75 -1.64
CA ARG A 113 -3.62 -19.22 -0.30
C ARG A 113 -4.63 -20.15 0.37
N ASP A 114 -5.89 -20.03 -0.02
CA ASP A 114 -6.97 -20.95 0.35
C ASP A 114 -7.00 -22.22 -0.51
N GLY A 115 -6.21 -22.26 -1.58
CA GLY A 115 -6.14 -23.38 -2.51
C GLY A 115 -7.32 -23.48 -3.47
N SER A 116 -8.15 -22.43 -3.59
CA SER A 116 -9.35 -22.41 -4.43
C SER A 116 -9.03 -22.42 -5.92
N GLU A 117 -7.85 -21.94 -6.31
CA GLU A 117 -7.46 -21.78 -7.70
C GLU A 117 -6.30 -22.72 -8.10
N PRO A 118 -6.24 -23.14 -9.38
CA PRO A 118 -5.07 -23.82 -9.93
C PRO A 118 -3.79 -22.98 -9.82
N VAL A 119 -2.64 -23.64 -9.69
CA VAL A 119 -1.33 -22.97 -9.75
C VAL A 119 -1.11 -22.40 -11.15
N ALA A 120 -0.81 -21.11 -11.25
CA ALA A 120 -0.55 -20.43 -12.52
C ALA A 120 0.91 -19.96 -12.61
N GLY A 121 1.53 -20.10 -13.78
CA GLY A 121 2.84 -19.49 -14.05
C GLY A 121 2.69 -18.00 -14.35
N VAL A 122 3.49 -17.16 -13.69
CA VAL A 122 3.50 -15.71 -13.89
C VAL A 122 4.66 -15.30 -14.79
N SER A 123 5.85 -15.84 -14.51
CA SER A 123 7.05 -15.54 -15.27
C SER A 123 8.01 -16.73 -15.27
N ALA A 124 8.93 -16.73 -16.23
CA ALA A 124 10.02 -17.71 -16.28
C ALA A 124 11.32 -17.01 -16.68
N GLY A 125 12.41 -17.32 -16.00
CA GLY A 125 13.70 -16.65 -16.18
C GLY A 125 14.84 -17.63 -16.39
N VAL A 126 16.06 -17.10 -16.37
CA VAL A 126 17.27 -17.91 -16.25
C VAL A 126 17.24 -18.73 -14.96
N PRO A 127 17.95 -19.86 -14.87
CA PRO A 127 18.10 -20.58 -13.60
C PRO A 127 18.66 -19.64 -12.52
N LEU A 128 18.01 -19.58 -11.36
CA LEU A 128 18.47 -18.79 -10.20
C LEU A 128 19.02 -19.75 -9.15
N SER A 129 20.20 -19.46 -8.59
CA SER A 129 20.80 -20.31 -7.55
C SER A 129 20.25 -19.99 -6.16
N GLU A 130 20.14 -18.72 -5.80
CA GLU A 130 19.65 -18.27 -4.49
C GLU A 130 18.76 -17.04 -4.70
N PRO A 131 17.57 -17.19 -5.30
CA PRO A 131 16.64 -16.08 -5.33
C PRO A 131 16.18 -15.82 -3.91
N ASP A 132 16.49 -14.64 -3.38
CA ASP A 132 15.93 -14.12 -2.13
C ASP A 132 15.20 -12.84 -2.50
N SER A 133 13.92 -12.76 -2.19
CA SER A 133 13.13 -11.56 -2.42
C SER A 133 12.07 -11.44 -1.35
N ALA A 134 12.12 -10.36 -0.60
CA ALA A 134 11.08 -9.96 0.33
C ALA A 134 10.04 -9.07 -0.39
N GLY A 135 8.79 -9.17 0.02
CA GLY A 135 7.76 -8.21 -0.40
C GLY A 135 8.11 -6.79 0.07
N CYS A 136 7.70 -5.78 -0.70
CA CYS A 136 7.81 -4.39 -0.25
C CYS A 136 6.91 -4.17 0.98
N PRO A 137 7.43 -3.66 2.12
CA PRO A 137 6.59 -3.24 3.22
C PRO A 137 5.63 -2.16 2.72
N ARG A 138 4.33 -2.32 3.00
CA ARG A 138 3.35 -1.30 2.64
C ARG A 138 3.68 0.00 3.37
N ALA A 139 3.82 1.10 2.63
CA ALA A 139 4.02 2.41 3.25
C ALA A 139 2.85 2.72 4.21
N PRO A 140 3.11 3.39 5.35
CA PRO A 140 2.04 3.84 6.24
C PRO A 140 1.00 4.65 5.46
N ALA A 141 -0.28 4.54 5.83
CA ALA A 141 -1.29 5.43 5.28
C ALA A 141 -0.89 6.88 5.56
N PRO A 142 -1.02 7.81 4.59
CA PRO A 142 -0.77 9.22 4.85
C PRO A 142 -1.69 9.71 5.98
N PRO A 143 -1.24 10.65 6.82
CA PRO A 143 -2.08 11.22 7.85
C PRO A 143 -3.33 11.88 7.24
N PRO A 144 -4.47 11.91 7.97
CA PRO A 144 -5.65 12.58 7.48
C PRO A 144 -5.35 14.06 7.16
N PRO A 145 -6.02 14.66 6.17
CA PRO A 145 -5.86 16.07 5.86
C PRO A 145 -6.18 16.92 7.09
N ARG A 146 -5.40 17.98 7.33
CA ARG A 146 -5.69 18.94 8.40
C ARG A 146 -7.04 19.63 8.11
N PRO A 147 -7.83 19.97 9.14
CA PRO A 147 -9.00 20.81 8.96
C PRO A 147 -8.64 22.10 8.24
N ALA A 148 -9.50 22.56 7.33
CA ALA A 148 -9.33 23.85 6.70
C ALA A 148 -9.32 24.97 7.76
N PRO A 149 -8.51 26.03 7.60
CA PRO A 149 -8.60 27.21 8.46
C PRO A 149 -10.04 27.76 8.45
N PRO A 150 -10.53 28.29 9.58
CA PRO A 150 -11.80 29.00 9.58
C PRO A 150 -11.74 30.16 8.57
N PRO A 151 -12.86 30.47 7.89
CA PRO A 151 -12.90 31.61 6.99
C PRO A 151 -12.54 32.89 7.77
N PRO A 152 -11.84 33.85 7.14
CA PRO A 152 -11.56 35.12 7.78
C PRO A 152 -12.87 35.79 8.20
N PRO A 153 -12.89 36.55 9.30
CA PRO A 153 -14.05 37.34 9.68
C PRO A 153 -14.46 38.23 8.49
N VAL A 154 -15.70 38.07 8.02
CA VAL A 154 -16.27 39.00 7.06
C VAL A 154 -16.37 40.34 7.79
N ALA A 155 -15.51 41.28 7.43
CA ALA A 155 -15.72 42.67 7.82
C ALA A 155 -17.09 43.06 7.29
N GLN A 156 -18.05 43.26 8.19
CA GLN A 156 -19.30 43.91 7.84
C GLN A 156 -18.94 45.33 7.44
N VAL A 157 -18.67 45.53 6.15
CA VAL A 157 -18.63 46.86 5.56
C VAL A 157 -20.03 47.40 5.78
N SER A 158 -20.16 48.33 6.73
CA SER A 158 -21.36 49.12 6.93
C SER A 158 -21.65 49.85 5.63
N THR A 159 -22.58 49.29 4.85
CA THR A 159 -23.15 49.91 3.65
C THR A 159 -24.04 51.09 4.10
N GLN A 160 -23.43 52.19 4.53
CA GLN A 160 -24.15 53.45 4.74
C GLN A 160 -23.47 54.69 4.15
N GLU A 161 -22.29 54.57 3.52
CA GLU A 161 -21.56 55.76 3.05
C GLU A 161 -21.14 55.69 1.57
N ARG A 162 -21.95 55.05 0.73
CA ARG A 162 -21.72 55.06 -0.73
C ARG A 162 -23.03 55.04 -1.52
N THR A 163 -23.92 55.99 -1.23
CA THR A 163 -25.09 56.24 -2.11
C THR A 163 -25.53 57.70 -2.14
N GLU A 164 -24.74 58.66 -1.62
CA GLU A 164 -25.05 60.09 -1.80
C GLU A 164 -24.24 60.77 -2.91
N GLU A 165 -23.05 60.27 -3.27
CA GLU A 165 -22.21 60.99 -4.23
C GLU A 165 -22.59 60.77 -5.71
N LYS A 166 -23.38 59.74 -6.01
CA LYS A 166 -23.73 59.39 -7.41
C LYS A 166 -25.04 60.00 -7.92
N HIS A 167 -25.83 60.62 -7.05
CA HIS A 167 -27.09 61.28 -7.43
C HIS A 167 -26.96 62.80 -7.65
N GLY A 168 -25.90 63.44 -7.14
CA GLY A 168 -25.67 64.88 -7.32
C GLY A 168 -25.30 65.31 -8.74
N TRP A 169 -24.73 64.41 -9.55
CA TRP A 169 -24.25 64.76 -10.89
C TRP A 169 -25.28 64.52 -12.01
N SER A 170 -26.26 63.63 -11.80
CA SER A 170 -27.31 63.37 -12.80
C SER A 170 -28.47 64.37 -12.76
N PHE A 171 -28.74 65.02 -11.63
CA PHE A 171 -29.83 66.01 -11.55
C PHE A 171 -29.45 67.40 -12.08
N THR A 172 -28.17 67.78 -12.00
CA THR A 172 -27.70 69.10 -12.45
C THR A 172 -27.68 69.24 -13.99
N VAL A 173 -27.44 68.14 -14.72
CA VAL A 173 -27.45 68.17 -16.20
C VAL A 173 -28.87 68.18 -16.78
N LEU A 174 -29.85 67.55 -16.12
CA LEU A 174 -31.24 67.52 -16.61
C LEU A 174 -31.94 68.88 -16.46
N VAL A 175 -31.61 69.67 -15.42
CA VAL A 175 -32.19 71.01 -15.20
C VAL A 175 -31.64 72.04 -16.21
N LEU A 176 -30.40 71.91 -16.67
CA LEU A 176 -29.82 72.79 -17.69
C LEU A 176 -30.43 72.58 -19.09
N ILE A 177 -30.89 71.36 -19.41
CA ILE A 177 -31.46 71.06 -20.74
C ILE A 177 -32.95 71.49 -20.85
N LEU A 178 -33.68 71.53 -19.74
CA LEU A 178 -35.08 72.01 -19.72
C LEU A 178 -35.22 73.54 -19.55
N GLY A 179 -34.19 74.25 -19.09
CA GLY A 179 -34.21 75.71 -18.88
C GLY A 179 -33.93 76.57 -20.12
N ALA A 180 -33.36 76.01 -21.19
CA ALA A 180 -32.95 76.78 -22.38
C ALA A 180 -34.05 76.97 -23.44
N GLY A 181 -35.28 76.48 -23.20
CA GLY A 181 -36.36 76.46 -24.19
C GLY A 181 -37.41 77.58 -24.11
N ILE A 182 -37.37 78.47 -23.11
CA ILE A 182 -38.50 79.40 -22.84
C ILE A 182 -38.15 80.90 -22.96
N ALA A 183 -36.91 81.30 -23.25
CA ALA A 183 -36.56 82.73 -23.27
C ALA A 183 -35.71 83.20 -24.45
N VAL A 184 -36.16 83.02 -25.70
CA VAL A 184 -36.02 84.07 -26.73
C VAL A 184 -37.23 84.00 -27.68
N ARG A 185 -38.36 84.55 -27.22
CA ARG A 185 -39.39 85.10 -28.09
C ARG A 185 -39.34 86.62 -27.86
N ARG A 186 -39.15 87.37 -28.95
CA ARG A 186 -39.21 88.84 -29.07
C ARG A 186 -37.93 89.61 -28.73
N LEU A 187 -37.19 89.93 -29.78
CA LEU A 187 -36.90 91.27 -30.31
C LEU A 187 -36.27 91.00 -31.69
N SER A 188 -36.92 91.33 -32.81
CA SER A 188 -36.84 92.67 -33.40
C SER A 188 -38.07 93.02 -34.24
N ARG A 189 -38.85 93.98 -33.75
CA ARG A 189 -39.29 95.24 -34.41
C ARG A 189 -40.57 95.73 -33.76
#